data_AF-A0AAI8YXV1-F1
#
_entry.id   AF-A0AAI8YXV1-F1
#
_cell.length_a   1.000
_cell.length_b   1.000
_cell.length_c   1.000
_cell.angle_alpha   90.00
_cell.angle_beta   90.00
_cell.angle_gamma   90.00
#
_symmetry.space_group_name_H-M   'P 1'
#
loop_
_entity.id
_entity.type
_entity.pdbx_description
1 polymer ?
#
loop_
_entity_poly.entity_id
_entity_poly.type
_entity_poly.pdbx_seq_one_letter_code
_entity_poly.pdbx_strand_id
1 'polypeptide(L)'
;MAAPKNLDIKDLNGTTWIANRSLSGDSDSVLALQGVHYVIRTILSAGQITVCIKQWEGEDGATHFEMQNQISAGLPGLTDTYKTDFEPKQYSDPIFGTVRDRSRWIGIEELEDEYQKTEWEEGTTKTLELFTDHLDTGATTSQVCGFELIEGERRYTRRLVVKKGEEVLHVRLVFDYVGGEDLENDADAEDDSEG
;
A
#
# COMPACT_ATOMS: atom_id res chain seq x y z
N MET A 1 0.00 -11.78 11.66
CA MET A 1 -0.98 -11.89 12.77
C MET A 1 -2.11 -10.89 12.55
N ALA A 2 -3.19 -10.98 13.33
CA ALA A 2 -4.19 -9.91 13.38
C ALA A 2 -3.58 -8.58 13.86
N ALA A 3 -4.08 -7.47 13.34
CA ALA A 3 -3.73 -6.13 13.81
C ALA A 3 -4.27 -5.89 15.23
N PRO A 4 -3.48 -5.29 16.14
CA PRO A 4 -3.97 -4.84 17.44
C PRO A 4 -5.20 -3.93 17.34
N LYS A 5 -6.13 -4.03 18.29
CA LYS A 5 -7.37 -3.24 18.30
C LYS A 5 -7.16 -1.74 18.49
N ASN A 6 -6.02 -1.34 19.04
CA ASN A 6 -5.68 0.05 19.29
C ASN A 6 -5.04 0.75 18.08
N LEU A 7 -4.67 0.02 17.01
CA LEU A 7 -4.18 0.64 15.79
C LEU A 7 -5.34 1.23 14.99
N ASP A 8 -5.21 2.49 14.59
CA ASP A 8 -6.16 3.20 13.73
C ASP A 8 -5.50 3.53 12.39
N ILE A 9 -6.30 3.72 11.33
CA ILE A 9 -5.73 4.09 10.02
C ILE A 9 -4.95 5.41 10.09
N LYS A 10 -5.31 6.29 11.04
CA LYS A 10 -4.62 7.56 11.32
C LYS A 10 -3.42 7.41 12.24
N ASP A 11 -3.09 6.21 12.69
CA ASP A 11 -1.90 5.94 13.48
C ASP A 11 -1.32 4.56 13.14
N LEU A 12 -0.58 4.53 12.03
CA LEU A 12 0.18 3.38 11.55
C LEU A 12 1.69 3.54 11.79
N ASN A 13 2.12 4.53 12.55
CA ASN A 13 3.53 4.88 12.65
C ASN A 13 4.35 3.75 13.28
N GLY A 14 5.47 3.42 12.65
CA GLY A 14 6.38 2.37 13.10
C GLY A 14 5.77 0.99 13.02
N THR A 15 4.84 0.72 12.09
CA THR A 15 4.23 -0.61 11.92
C THR A 15 4.80 -1.36 10.73
N THR A 16 4.91 -2.68 10.86
CA THR A 16 5.41 -3.59 9.84
C THR A 16 4.36 -4.62 9.46
N TRP A 17 4.20 -4.80 8.15
CA TRP A 17 3.13 -5.59 7.53
C TRP A 17 3.69 -6.53 6.48
N ILE A 18 3.16 -7.75 6.40
CA ILE A 18 3.48 -8.70 5.32
C ILE A 18 2.24 -8.92 4.45
N ALA A 19 2.38 -8.82 3.13
CA ALA A 19 1.28 -9.10 2.21
C ALA A 19 0.85 -10.58 2.29
N ASN A 20 -0.43 -10.81 2.56
CA ASN A 20 -1.04 -12.12 2.59
C ASN A 20 -1.66 -12.45 1.23
N ARG A 21 -0.91 -13.15 0.38
CA ARG A 21 -1.34 -13.47 -0.98
C ARG A 21 -2.56 -14.38 -1.03
N SER A 22 -2.68 -15.33 -0.10
CA SER A 22 -3.82 -16.26 -0.07
C SER A 22 -5.15 -15.58 0.24
N LEU A 23 -5.13 -14.45 0.95
CA LEU A 23 -6.31 -13.67 1.29
C LEU A 23 -6.51 -12.47 0.35
N SER A 24 -5.52 -12.17 -0.50
CA SER A 24 -5.58 -11.10 -1.48
C SER A 24 -6.21 -11.56 -2.78
N GLY A 25 -6.77 -10.62 -3.54
CA GLY A 25 -7.23 -10.87 -4.91
C GLY A 25 -6.08 -10.92 -5.93
N ASP A 26 -6.44 -11.00 -7.21
CA ASP A 26 -5.48 -11.11 -8.31
C ASP A 26 -4.71 -9.78 -8.53
N SER A 27 -3.50 -9.71 -7.98
CA SER A 27 -2.60 -8.56 -8.16
C SER A 27 -1.89 -8.56 -9.52
N ASP A 28 -1.72 -9.71 -10.20
CA ASP A 28 -0.97 -9.75 -11.47
C ASP A 28 -1.74 -9.04 -12.59
N SER A 29 -3.05 -9.31 -12.70
CA SER A 29 -3.91 -8.62 -13.67
C SER A 29 -3.91 -7.10 -13.47
N VAL A 30 -3.90 -6.65 -12.20
CA VAL A 30 -3.85 -5.23 -11.84
C VAL A 30 -2.50 -4.60 -12.25
N LEU A 31 -1.39 -5.25 -11.89
CA LEU A 31 -0.05 -4.79 -12.28
C LEU A 31 0.11 -4.76 -13.81
N ALA A 32 -0.44 -5.75 -14.52
CA ALA A 32 -0.44 -5.77 -15.98
C ALA A 32 -1.23 -4.60 -16.59
N LEU A 33 -2.41 -4.30 -16.04
CA LEU A 33 -3.25 -3.20 -16.50
C LEU A 33 -2.57 -1.83 -16.31
N GLN A 34 -1.85 -1.66 -15.20
CA GLN A 34 -1.05 -0.48 -14.87
C GLN A 34 0.17 -0.30 -15.79
N GLY A 35 0.63 -1.37 -16.45
CA GLY A 35 1.76 -1.33 -17.39
C GLY A 35 3.04 -2.01 -16.90
N VAL A 36 3.00 -2.66 -15.74
CA VAL A 36 4.18 -3.32 -15.18
C VAL A 36 4.63 -4.47 -16.07
N HIS A 37 5.91 -4.47 -16.45
CA HIS A 37 6.47 -5.49 -17.32
C HIS A 37 6.40 -6.90 -16.71
N TYR A 38 6.14 -7.91 -17.55
CA TYR A 38 5.95 -9.31 -17.14
C TYR A 38 7.09 -9.86 -16.27
N VAL A 39 8.34 -9.51 -16.56
CA VAL A 39 9.51 -9.95 -15.77
C VAL A 39 9.43 -9.41 -14.34
N ILE A 40 9.09 -8.12 -14.17
CA ILE A 40 8.92 -7.51 -12.85
C ILE A 40 7.73 -8.13 -12.11
N ARG A 41 6.60 -8.35 -12.80
CA ARG A 41 5.44 -9.03 -12.20
C ARG A 41 5.78 -10.43 -11.73
N THR A 42 6.56 -11.18 -12.50
CA THR A 42 7.02 -12.52 -12.13
C THR A 42 7.85 -12.49 -10.84
N ILE A 43 8.73 -11.51 -10.68
CA ILE A 43 9.52 -11.34 -9.45
C ILE A 43 8.61 -10.96 -8.26
N LEU A 44 7.67 -10.03 -8.47
CA LEU A 44 6.67 -9.65 -7.46
C LEU A 44 5.81 -10.84 -7.02
N SER A 45 5.43 -11.72 -7.96
CA SER A 45 4.69 -12.96 -7.69
C SER A 45 5.56 -14.04 -7.02
N ALA A 46 6.88 -13.97 -7.13
CA ALA A 46 7.80 -14.91 -6.46
C ALA A 46 8.15 -14.47 -5.03
N GLY A 47 8.32 -13.17 -4.78
CA GLY A 47 8.86 -12.63 -3.50
C GLY A 47 7.82 -12.14 -2.49
N GLN A 48 8.03 -12.42 -1.20
CA GLN A 48 7.18 -11.89 -0.13
C GLN A 48 7.34 -10.36 -0.05
N ILE A 49 6.21 -9.64 0.05
CA ILE A 49 6.20 -8.18 0.20
C ILE A 49 6.06 -7.86 1.68
N THR A 50 7.02 -7.08 2.20
CA THR A 50 6.99 -6.48 3.53
C THR A 50 6.87 -4.97 3.39
N VAL A 51 5.99 -4.34 4.18
CA VAL A 51 5.76 -2.89 4.18
C VAL A 51 5.97 -2.35 5.58
N CYS A 52 6.89 -1.40 5.73
CA CYS A 52 7.00 -0.59 6.94
C CYS A 52 6.41 0.79 6.69
N ILE A 53 5.63 1.28 7.66
CA ILE A 53 4.93 2.55 7.56
C ILE A 53 5.44 3.48 8.64
N LYS A 54 6.01 4.61 8.24
CA LYS A 54 6.21 5.78 9.10
C LYS A 54 5.11 6.78 8.78
N GLN A 55 4.55 7.37 9.82
CA GLN A 55 3.47 8.33 9.70
C GLN A 55 3.65 9.45 10.73
N TRP A 56 3.53 10.70 10.30
CA TRP A 56 3.65 11.85 11.19
C TRP A 56 2.79 13.02 10.68
N GLU A 57 2.50 13.96 11.58
CA GLU A 57 1.87 15.24 11.23
C GLU A 57 2.97 16.25 10.89
N GLY A 58 2.84 16.90 9.73
CA GLY A 58 3.72 17.98 9.30
C GLY A 58 3.38 19.30 9.97
N GLU A 59 4.29 20.28 9.89
CA GLU A 59 4.05 21.64 10.41
C GLU A 59 2.89 22.36 9.71
N ASP A 60 2.50 21.90 8.52
CA ASP A 60 1.37 22.40 7.75
C ASP A 60 0.04 21.71 8.11
N GLY A 61 0.05 20.81 9.11
CA GLY A 61 -1.11 20.04 9.55
C GLY A 61 -1.50 18.90 8.62
N ALA A 62 -0.76 18.66 7.54
CA ALA A 62 -0.97 17.50 6.69
C ALA A 62 -0.35 16.25 7.34
N THR A 63 -1.00 15.10 7.18
CA THR A 63 -0.38 13.81 7.50
C THR A 63 0.57 13.42 6.38
N HIS A 64 1.77 13.02 6.77
CA HIS A 64 2.80 12.45 5.91
C HIS A 64 2.92 10.95 6.13
N PHE A 65 3.25 10.23 5.06
CA PHE A 65 3.55 8.81 5.10
C PHE A 65 4.85 8.54 4.38
N GLU A 66 5.65 7.64 4.93
CA GLU A 66 6.73 6.95 4.23
C GLU A 66 6.42 5.45 4.30
N MET A 67 6.28 4.80 3.15
CA MET A 67 6.02 3.37 3.05
C MET A 67 7.21 2.70 2.39
N GLN A 68 7.98 1.94 3.17
CA GLN A 68 9.12 1.18 2.71
C GLN A 68 8.66 -0.22 2.32
N ASN A 69 8.64 -0.51 1.03
CA ASN A 69 8.24 -1.79 0.46
C ASN A 69 9.49 -2.61 0.14
N GLN A 70 9.66 -3.75 0.79
CA GLN A 70 10.73 -4.71 0.50
C GLN A 70 10.16 -5.98 -0.11
N ILE A 71 10.91 -6.57 -1.05
CA ILE A 71 10.54 -7.82 -1.73
C ILE A 71 11.66 -8.82 -1.53
N SER A 72 11.37 -9.98 -0.94
CA SER A 72 12.37 -11.00 -0.59
C SER A 72 13.09 -11.66 -1.79
N ALA A 73 12.79 -11.24 -3.02
CA ALA A 73 13.28 -11.82 -4.27
C ALA A 73 14.28 -10.91 -5.02
N GLY A 74 15.03 -10.07 -4.30
CA GLY A 74 16.18 -9.35 -4.84
C GLY A 74 15.87 -8.11 -5.68
N LEU A 75 14.62 -7.63 -5.66
CA LEU A 75 14.34 -6.26 -6.12
C LEU A 75 14.79 -5.27 -5.04
N PRO A 76 15.43 -4.14 -5.42
CA PRO A 76 15.65 -3.05 -4.48
C PRO A 76 14.33 -2.66 -3.81
N GLY A 77 14.39 -2.38 -2.51
CA GLY A 77 13.23 -1.82 -1.81
C GLY A 77 12.80 -0.51 -2.44
N LEU A 78 11.50 -0.22 -2.36
CA LEU A 78 10.92 1.03 -2.84
C LEU A 78 10.30 1.79 -1.69
N THR A 79 10.62 3.07 -1.61
CA THR A 79 10.06 3.97 -0.62
C THR A 79 9.08 4.92 -1.29
N ASP A 80 7.80 4.76 -0.98
CA ASP A 80 6.76 5.70 -1.38
C ASP A 80 6.63 6.80 -0.32
N THR A 81 6.45 8.04 -0.76
CA THR A 81 6.26 9.20 0.14
C THR A 81 4.98 9.92 -0.22
N TYR A 82 4.05 9.99 0.72
CA TYR A 82 2.74 10.61 0.53
C TYR A 82 2.53 11.77 1.49
N LYS A 83 1.73 12.72 1.04
CA LYS A 83 1.27 13.88 1.82
C LYS A 83 -0.21 14.12 1.55
N THR A 84 -0.99 14.27 2.61
CA THR A 84 -2.45 14.37 2.55
C THR A 84 -2.97 15.77 2.22
N ASP A 85 -2.32 16.47 1.29
CA ASP A 85 -2.74 17.78 0.78
C ASP A 85 -3.46 17.70 -0.58
N PHE A 86 -3.55 16.49 -1.15
CA PHE A 86 -4.14 16.20 -2.46
C PHE A 86 -3.48 16.93 -3.64
N GLU A 87 -2.27 17.45 -3.44
CA GLU A 87 -1.49 18.08 -4.51
C GLU A 87 -0.85 17.00 -5.40
N PRO A 88 -0.95 17.11 -6.73
CA PRO A 88 -0.39 16.12 -7.63
C PRO A 88 1.13 16.20 -7.70
N LYS A 89 1.81 15.05 -7.52
CA LYS A 89 3.27 14.92 -7.68
C LYS A 89 3.56 13.92 -8.80
N GLN A 90 4.29 14.38 -9.81
CA GLN A 90 4.71 13.54 -10.93
C GLN A 90 6.16 13.10 -10.78
N TYR A 91 6.45 11.83 -10.99
CA TYR A 91 7.79 11.26 -10.94
C TYR A 91 7.91 9.99 -11.79
N SER A 92 9.14 9.52 -11.97
CA SER A 92 9.42 8.24 -12.61
C SER A 92 9.59 7.18 -11.55
N ASP A 93 8.76 6.15 -11.60
CA ASP A 93 8.81 4.98 -10.75
C ASP A 93 9.48 3.81 -11.51
N PRO A 94 10.39 3.05 -10.88
CA PRO A 94 11.09 1.95 -11.54
C PRO A 94 10.20 0.73 -11.88
N ILE A 95 9.04 0.58 -11.24
CA ILE A 95 8.07 -0.50 -11.49
C ILE A 95 6.93 -0.01 -12.39
N PHE A 96 6.41 1.19 -12.11
CA PHE A 96 5.20 1.72 -12.74
C PHE A 96 5.44 2.71 -13.89
N GLY A 97 6.70 3.10 -14.14
CA GLY A 97 7.02 4.09 -15.16
C GLY A 97 6.65 5.51 -14.71
N THR A 98 6.21 6.36 -15.62
CA THR A 98 5.81 7.74 -15.27
C THR A 98 4.45 7.76 -14.60
N VAL A 99 4.43 8.17 -13.34
CA VAL A 99 3.21 8.27 -12.54
C VAL A 99 2.97 9.69 -12.03
N ARG A 100 1.72 10.00 -11.73
CA ARG A 100 1.33 11.19 -10.99
C ARG A 100 0.42 10.79 -9.84
N ASP A 101 0.91 10.89 -8.62
CA ASP A 101 0.16 10.53 -7.43
C ASP A 101 -0.37 11.77 -6.69
N ARG A 102 -1.36 11.54 -5.84
CA ARG A 102 -1.90 12.49 -4.86
C ARG A 102 -2.60 11.70 -3.77
N SER A 103 -2.63 12.24 -2.56
CA SER A 103 -3.27 11.56 -1.43
C SER A 103 -4.07 12.48 -0.55
N ARG A 104 -5.09 11.95 0.11
CA ARG A 104 -5.93 12.71 1.06
C ARG A 104 -6.62 11.79 2.07
N TRP A 105 -7.06 12.39 3.16
CA TRP A 105 -8.13 11.81 3.97
C TRP A 105 -9.48 12.08 3.30
N ILE A 106 -10.32 11.06 3.17
CA ILE A 106 -11.65 11.17 2.58
C ILE A 106 -12.69 10.41 3.41
N GLY A 107 -13.92 10.89 3.47
CA GLY A 107 -15.03 10.14 4.04
C GLY A 107 -15.37 8.91 3.21
N ILE A 108 -15.72 7.80 3.85
CA ILE A 108 -16.12 6.56 3.16
C ILE A 108 -17.28 6.81 2.18
N GLU A 109 -18.27 7.61 2.60
CA GLU A 109 -19.44 7.96 1.79
C GLU A 109 -19.10 8.83 0.56
N GLU A 110 -17.97 9.53 0.58
CA GLU A 110 -17.52 10.44 -0.49
C GLU A 110 -16.72 9.70 -1.58
N LEU A 111 -16.40 8.42 -1.37
CA LEU A 111 -15.71 7.59 -2.37
C LEU A 111 -16.59 7.42 -3.61
N GLU A 112 -15.96 7.34 -4.78
CA GLU A 112 -16.69 7.23 -6.04
C GLU A 112 -17.23 5.82 -6.29
N ASP A 113 -16.43 4.79 -5.97
CA ASP A 113 -16.75 3.39 -6.27
C ASP A 113 -17.33 2.68 -5.04
N GLU A 114 -18.51 2.08 -5.20
CA GLU A 114 -19.21 1.35 -4.13
C GLU A 114 -18.39 0.18 -3.57
N TYR A 115 -17.51 -0.41 -4.37
CA TYR A 115 -16.58 -1.45 -3.90
C TYR A 115 -15.69 -0.98 -2.73
N GLN A 116 -15.31 0.29 -2.75
CA GLN A 116 -14.43 0.89 -1.75
C GLN A 116 -15.19 1.38 -0.50
N LYS A 117 -16.53 1.34 -0.49
CA LYS A 117 -17.34 1.85 0.64
C LYS A 117 -17.65 0.82 1.71
N THR A 118 -17.39 -0.46 1.45
CA THR A 118 -17.95 -1.58 2.19
C THR A 118 -16.89 -2.42 2.90
N GLU A 119 -17.33 -3.30 3.79
CA GLU A 119 -16.53 -4.31 4.54
C GLU A 119 -15.54 -3.77 5.58
N TRP A 120 -15.43 -2.45 5.73
CA TRP A 120 -14.60 -1.82 6.74
C TRP A 120 -15.05 -2.17 8.16
N GLU A 121 -14.09 -2.15 9.10
CA GLU A 121 -14.35 -2.29 10.52
C GLU A 121 -15.44 -1.31 10.98
N GLU A 122 -16.32 -1.78 11.88
CA GLU A 122 -17.44 -1.01 12.38
C GLU A 122 -16.99 0.33 12.96
N GLY A 123 -17.64 1.42 12.53
CA GLY A 123 -17.29 2.78 12.94
C GLY A 123 -16.28 3.49 12.02
N THR A 124 -15.76 2.82 11.00
CA THR A 124 -14.90 3.47 9.99
C THR A 124 -15.71 4.49 9.19
N THR A 125 -15.34 5.77 9.34
CA THR A 125 -16.00 6.89 8.64
C THR A 125 -15.09 7.62 7.66
N LYS A 126 -13.77 7.46 7.80
CA LYS A 126 -12.75 8.05 6.93
C LYS A 126 -11.68 7.02 6.57
N THR A 127 -11.06 7.21 5.42
CA THR A 127 -9.95 6.40 4.91
C THR A 127 -8.87 7.29 4.29
N LEU A 128 -7.67 6.74 4.14
CA LEU A 128 -6.61 7.30 3.32
C LEU A 128 -6.86 6.88 1.87
N GLU A 129 -7.06 7.85 0.98
CA GLU A 129 -7.07 7.65 -0.46
C GLU A 129 -5.70 7.99 -1.04
N LEU A 130 -5.12 7.04 -1.78
CA LEU A 130 -3.97 7.24 -2.65
C LEU A 130 -4.46 7.09 -4.10
N PHE A 131 -4.38 8.17 -4.88
CA PHE A 131 -4.80 8.17 -6.27
C PHE A 131 -3.59 8.32 -7.18
N THR A 132 -3.47 7.46 -8.19
CA THR A 132 -2.34 7.45 -9.12
C THR A 132 -2.81 7.44 -10.57
N ASP A 133 -2.34 8.40 -11.35
CA ASP A 133 -2.42 8.40 -12.81
C ASP A 133 -1.17 7.72 -13.38
N HIS A 134 -1.32 6.62 -14.12
CA HIS A 134 -0.24 5.92 -14.83
C HIS A 134 -0.09 6.53 -16.23
N LEU A 135 0.78 7.53 -16.37
CA LEU A 135 0.81 8.40 -17.54
C LEU A 135 1.27 7.68 -18.82
N ASP A 136 2.07 6.64 -18.68
CA ASP A 136 2.57 5.85 -19.81
C ASP A 136 1.48 4.92 -20.39
N THR A 137 0.46 4.57 -19.61
CA THR A 137 -0.59 3.63 -20.02
C THR A 137 -1.99 4.24 -20.10
N GLY A 138 -2.20 5.40 -19.47
CA GLY A 138 -3.52 6.02 -19.31
C GLY A 138 -4.42 5.32 -18.28
N ALA A 139 -3.87 4.39 -17.48
CA ALA A 139 -4.61 3.77 -16.39
C ALA A 139 -4.68 4.70 -15.17
N THR A 140 -5.72 4.56 -14.35
CA THR A 140 -5.82 5.22 -13.05
C THR A 140 -6.02 4.19 -11.94
N THR A 141 -5.39 4.39 -10.79
CA THR A 141 -5.62 3.61 -9.58
C THR A 141 -6.17 4.51 -8.49
N SER A 142 -7.35 4.20 -7.95
CA SER A 142 -7.75 4.67 -6.61
C SER A 142 -7.51 3.54 -5.63
N GLN A 143 -6.69 3.78 -4.62
CA GLN A 143 -6.43 2.86 -3.52
C GLN A 143 -6.93 3.50 -2.23
N VAL A 144 -7.72 2.75 -1.46
CA VAL A 144 -8.14 3.14 -0.11
C VAL A 144 -7.66 2.12 0.92
N CYS A 145 -7.32 2.61 2.11
CA CYS A 145 -6.69 1.81 3.15
C CYS A 145 -7.56 1.75 4.41
N GLY A 146 -7.61 0.59 5.07
CA GLY A 146 -8.42 0.44 6.27
C GLY A 146 -8.24 -0.91 6.93
N PHE A 147 -9.03 -1.15 7.98
CA PHE A 147 -9.09 -2.42 8.66
C PHE A 147 -10.37 -3.17 8.28
N GLU A 148 -10.26 -4.46 8.04
CA GLU A 148 -11.38 -5.37 7.77
C GLU A 148 -11.33 -6.55 8.75
N LEU A 149 -12.48 -7.14 9.07
CA LEU A 149 -12.56 -8.42 9.77
C LEU A 149 -12.61 -9.55 8.74
N ILE A 150 -11.49 -10.27 8.57
CA ILE A 150 -11.36 -11.38 7.64
C ILE A 150 -11.17 -12.66 8.45
N GLU A 151 -12.11 -13.59 8.32
CA GLU A 151 -12.12 -14.86 9.09
C GLU A 151 -12.07 -14.64 10.61
N GLY A 152 -12.64 -13.53 11.09
CA GLY A 152 -12.65 -13.14 12.50
C GLY A 152 -11.36 -12.46 12.96
N GLU A 153 -10.35 -12.31 12.09
CA GLU A 153 -9.12 -11.59 12.38
C GLU A 153 -9.15 -10.19 11.77
N ARG A 154 -8.76 -9.18 12.55
CA ARG A 154 -8.60 -7.80 12.08
C ARG A 154 -7.36 -7.71 11.19
N ARG A 155 -7.52 -7.33 9.93
CA ARG A 155 -6.42 -7.20 8.95
C ARG A 155 -6.32 -5.79 8.42
N TYR A 156 -5.10 -5.31 8.21
CA TYR A 156 -4.89 -4.12 7.38
C TYR A 156 -5.11 -4.50 5.92
N THR A 157 -5.84 -3.67 5.19
CA THR A 157 -6.24 -3.95 3.82
C THR A 157 -6.12 -2.71 2.96
N ARG A 158 -5.89 -2.94 1.67
CA ARG A 158 -5.94 -1.93 0.61
C ARG A 158 -6.96 -2.38 -0.42
N ARG A 159 -7.95 -1.54 -0.73
CA ARG A 159 -8.92 -1.78 -1.80
C ARG A 159 -8.60 -0.88 -2.98
N LEU A 160 -8.26 -1.51 -4.10
CA LEU A 160 -7.88 -0.82 -5.32
C LEU A 160 -9.01 -0.93 -6.34
N VAL A 161 -9.30 0.19 -6.98
CA VAL A 161 -10.08 0.30 -8.21
C VAL A 161 -9.12 0.77 -9.29
N VAL A 162 -8.87 -0.07 -10.29
CA VAL A 162 -7.98 0.27 -11.41
C VAL A 162 -8.81 0.36 -12.68
N LYS A 163 -8.70 1.50 -13.37
CA LYS A 163 -9.47 1.80 -14.58
C LYS A 163 -8.53 2.05 -15.75
N LYS A 164 -8.84 1.52 -16.93
CA LYS A 164 -8.14 1.84 -18.19
C LYS A 164 -9.12 1.72 -19.36
N GLY A 165 -9.50 2.85 -19.94
CA GLY A 165 -10.58 2.88 -20.91
C GLY A 165 -11.89 2.39 -20.29
N GLU A 166 -12.49 1.33 -20.85
CA GLU A 166 -13.72 0.71 -20.33
C GLU A 166 -13.44 -0.40 -19.29
N GLU A 167 -12.18 -0.83 -19.15
CA GLU A 167 -11.81 -1.88 -18.21
C GLU A 167 -11.72 -1.34 -16.78
N VAL A 168 -12.36 -2.05 -15.85
CA VAL A 168 -12.34 -1.74 -14.41
C VAL A 168 -12.02 -3.03 -13.65
N LEU A 169 -10.97 -3.01 -12.85
CA LEU A 169 -10.57 -4.10 -11.96
C LEU A 169 -10.70 -3.67 -10.50
N HIS A 170 -11.29 -4.54 -9.68
CA HIS A 170 -11.37 -4.42 -8.23
C HIS A 170 -10.46 -5.45 -7.58
N VAL A 171 -9.55 -5.01 -6.71
CA VAL A 171 -8.70 -5.93 -5.95
C VAL A 171 -8.58 -5.50 -4.49
N ARG A 172 -8.65 -6.49 -3.59
CA ARG A 172 -8.31 -6.33 -2.18
C ARG A 172 -6.94 -6.92 -1.93
N LEU A 173 -6.03 -6.14 -1.39
CA LEU A 173 -4.77 -6.61 -0.83
C LEU A 173 -4.91 -6.70 0.67
N VAL A 174 -4.50 -7.82 1.25
CA VAL A 174 -4.60 -8.12 2.67
C VAL A 174 -3.22 -8.20 3.27
N PHE A 175 -3.03 -7.62 4.45
CA PHE A 175 -1.75 -7.57 5.12
C PHE A 175 -1.84 -8.10 6.55
N ASP A 176 -0.82 -8.87 6.91
CA ASP A 176 -0.63 -9.46 8.22
C ASP A 176 0.26 -8.56 9.06
N TYR A 177 -0.17 -8.24 10.27
CA TYR A 177 0.64 -7.48 11.22
C TYR A 177 1.81 -8.34 11.71
N VAL A 178 3.01 -7.76 11.72
CA VAL A 178 4.23 -8.42 12.18
C VAL A 178 4.75 -7.84 13.48
N GLY A 179 4.62 -6.53 13.67
CA GLY A 179 5.19 -5.82 14.82
C GLY A 179 5.48 -4.37 14.45
N GLY A 180 6.21 -3.69 15.34
CA GLY A 180 6.67 -2.33 15.07
C GLY A 180 8.16 -2.18 15.31
N GLU A 181 8.94 -2.42 14.27
CA GLU A 181 10.38 -2.16 14.20
C GLU A 181 10.70 -1.69 12.78
N ASP A 182 11.42 -0.58 12.66
CA ASP A 182 11.92 -0.05 11.39
C ASP A 182 12.86 -1.08 10.73
N LEU A 183 12.82 -1.21 9.40
CA LEU A 183 13.69 -2.13 8.63
C LEU A 183 15.18 -1.73 8.61
N GLU A 184 15.61 -0.79 9.45
CA GLU A 184 17.02 -0.43 9.60
C GLU A 184 17.69 -1.29 10.68
N ASN A 185 18.01 -2.58 10.38
CA ASN A 185 19.18 -3.24 11.00
C ASN A 185 19.62 -4.65 10.50
N ASP A 186 19.41 -5.03 9.23
CA ASP A 186 19.96 -6.32 8.73
C ASP A 186 21.28 -6.18 7.92
N ALA A 187 22.00 -5.06 8.05
CA ALA A 187 23.29 -4.86 7.36
C ALA A 187 24.54 -4.97 8.26
N ASP A 188 24.41 -5.03 9.59
CA ASP A 188 25.57 -5.02 10.52
C ASP A 188 25.69 -6.30 11.39
N ALA A 189 25.06 -7.40 10.98
CA ALA A 189 25.18 -8.69 11.66
C ALA A 189 26.07 -9.71 10.91
N GLU A 190 27.13 -9.24 10.26
CA GLU A 190 28.27 -10.08 9.86
C GLU A 190 29.56 -9.29 10.10
N ASP A 191 30.21 -9.55 11.24
CA ASP A 191 31.67 -9.69 11.41
C ASP A 191 32.06 -9.38 12.87
N ASP A 192 31.99 -10.40 13.73
CA ASP A 192 32.88 -10.52 14.89
C ASP A 192 32.76 -11.93 15.48
N SER A 193 33.21 -12.92 14.70
CA SER A 193 33.56 -14.21 15.26
C SER A 193 34.69 -14.89 14.49
N GLU A 194 35.85 -14.25 14.37
CA GLU A 194 37.11 -14.97 14.14
C GLU A 194 38.29 -14.28 14.84
N GLY A 195 38.97 -15.02 15.74
CA GLY A 195 40.39 -14.80 16.07
C GLY A 195 40.73 -14.42 17.51
#